data_AF-A0A540VPW6-F1
#
_entry.id   AF-A0A540VPW6-F1
#
_cell.length_a   1.000
_cell.length_b   1.000
_cell.length_c   1.000
_cell.angle_alpha   90.00
_cell.angle_beta   90.00
_cell.angle_gamma   90.00
#
_symmetry.space_group_name_H-M   'P 1'
#
loop_
_entity.id
_entity.type
_entity.pdbx_description
1 polymer ?
#
loop_
_entity_poly.entity_id
_entity_poly.type
_entity_poly.pdbx_seq_one_letter_code
_entity_poly.pdbx_strand_id
1 'polypeptide(L)'
;AGFSATATCLASARYDIPATGTMAHAFVLAHDSESEAFERFARSHPDNVVLLIDTYDVARGARRVVELAERLQPEGIQVQGVRIDSGDLVANARMTREILDAGGLTSTRILVSGGLDEYRIADLVAAGAPIDGVGVGSSVDTSADVPFLDSAYKLHQYEGKPRGKHAEGKTDLPGRKQVVRQVDPNGSLSRDILCLADESVEGTALLKPVMDGGNRLPGIDEGLSAARQRCAESVAQLPTALRRLDEPGDHPVTLSEGLIALRETLIARTRTADHPDH
;
A
#
# COMPACT_ATOMS: atom_id res chain seq x y z
N ALA A 1 -2.48 4.89 -2.56
CA ALA A 1 -1.41 4.93 -1.54
C ALA A 1 -0.03 4.83 -2.18
N GLY A 2 0.33 3.70 -2.82
CA GLY A 2 1.64 3.54 -3.48
C GLY A 2 1.65 2.87 -4.86
N PHE A 3 0.67 2.03 -5.20
CA PHE A 3 0.63 1.29 -6.48
C PHE A 3 0.23 2.15 -7.69
N SER A 4 0.75 1.83 -8.87
CA SER A 4 0.51 2.59 -10.11
C SER A 4 -0.71 2.13 -10.91
N ALA A 5 -1.12 0.87 -10.78
CA ALA A 5 -2.20 0.26 -11.57
C ALA A 5 -2.84 -0.92 -10.82
N THR A 6 -3.93 -1.47 -11.35
CA THR A 6 -4.63 -2.64 -10.79
C THR A 6 -5.00 -3.65 -11.87
N ALA A 7 -4.97 -4.94 -11.54
CA ALA A 7 -5.56 -6.00 -12.37
C ALA A 7 -7.06 -6.19 -12.14
N THR A 8 -7.65 -5.51 -11.15
CA THR A 8 -9.07 -5.64 -10.81
C THR A 8 -9.91 -4.73 -11.70
N CYS A 9 -10.53 -5.29 -12.75
CA CYS A 9 -11.33 -4.53 -13.72
C CYS A 9 -12.41 -3.66 -13.07
N LEU A 10 -13.09 -4.16 -12.03
CA LEU A 10 -14.13 -3.40 -11.32
C LEU A 10 -13.56 -2.17 -10.59
N ALA A 11 -12.34 -2.26 -10.09
CA ALA A 11 -11.67 -1.13 -9.47
C ALA A 11 -11.37 -0.06 -10.53
N SER A 12 -10.86 -0.46 -11.70
CA SER A 12 -10.67 0.48 -12.81
C SER A 12 -11.97 1.16 -13.22
N ALA A 13 -13.04 0.38 -13.42
CA ALA A 13 -14.33 0.91 -13.87
C ALA A 13 -15.03 1.83 -12.85
N ARG A 14 -14.82 1.64 -11.55
CA ARG A 14 -15.47 2.44 -10.50
C ARG A 14 -14.65 3.63 -10.03
N TYR A 15 -13.33 3.55 -10.14
CA TYR A 15 -12.40 4.43 -9.44
C TYR A 15 -11.36 5.06 -10.35
N ASP A 16 -11.44 4.83 -11.66
CA ASP A 16 -10.52 5.32 -12.69
C ASP A 16 -9.05 4.97 -12.39
N ILE A 17 -8.84 3.86 -11.67
CA ILE A 17 -7.48 3.33 -11.44
C ILE A 17 -7.00 2.71 -12.75
N PRO A 18 -5.77 3.01 -13.21
CA PRO A 18 -5.23 2.42 -14.43
C PRO A 18 -5.30 0.89 -14.38
N ALA A 19 -5.97 0.28 -15.37
CA ALA A 19 -6.00 -1.16 -15.51
C ALA A 19 -4.66 -1.65 -16.07
N THR A 20 -4.14 -2.74 -15.53
CA THR A 20 -2.96 -3.43 -16.06
C THR A 20 -3.19 -4.94 -16.04
N GLY A 21 -2.64 -5.63 -17.03
CA GLY A 21 -2.80 -7.07 -17.19
C GLY A 21 -1.98 -7.54 -18.39
N THR A 22 -1.56 -8.80 -18.32
CA THR A 22 -0.78 -9.44 -19.38
C THR A 22 -1.50 -10.72 -19.81
N MET A 23 -0.84 -11.87 -19.76
CA MET A 23 -1.41 -13.18 -19.99
C MET A 23 -1.25 -14.08 -18.75
N ALA A 24 -2.01 -15.17 -18.67
CA ALA A 24 -1.88 -16.19 -17.65
C ALA A 24 -1.27 -17.47 -18.24
N HIS A 25 -0.68 -18.33 -17.39
CA HIS A 25 -0.18 -19.63 -17.82
C HIS A 25 -1.25 -20.47 -18.53
N ALA A 26 -2.51 -20.37 -18.10
CA ALA A 26 -3.63 -21.06 -18.73
C ALA A 26 -3.76 -20.74 -20.24
N PHE A 27 -3.43 -19.50 -20.65
CA PHE A 27 -3.43 -19.14 -22.06
C PHE A 27 -2.31 -19.87 -22.80
N VAL A 28 -1.10 -19.91 -22.25
CA VAL A 28 0.04 -20.63 -22.87
C VAL A 28 -0.25 -22.13 -22.97
N LEU A 29 -0.83 -22.71 -21.91
CA LEU A 29 -1.16 -24.14 -21.84
C LEU A 29 -2.31 -24.56 -22.76
N ALA A 30 -3.13 -23.63 -23.22
CA ALA A 30 -4.22 -23.89 -24.16
C ALA A 30 -3.75 -24.04 -25.62
N HIS A 31 -2.45 -23.90 -25.90
CA HIS A 31 -1.87 -23.99 -27.23
C HIS A 31 -0.88 -25.15 -27.32
N ASP A 32 -0.66 -25.66 -28.54
CA ASP A 32 0.26 -26.78 -28.78
C ASP A 32 1.73 -26.39 -28.56
N SER A 33 2.04 -25.09 -28.61
CA SER A 33 3.36 -24.57 -28.27
C SER A 33 3.32 -23.17 -27.66
N GLU A 34 4.32 -22.86 -26.84
CA GLU A 34 4.50 -21.52 -26.26
C GLU A 34 4.74 -20.45 -27.34
N SER A 35 5.45 -20.77 -28.42
CA SER A 35 5.67 -19.86 -29.54
C SER A 35 4.36 -19.50 -30.24
N GLU A 36 3.48 -20.48 -30.46
CA GLU A 36 2.13 -20.24 -31.01
C GLU A 36 1.30 -19.36 -30.07
N ALA A 37 1.33 -19.64 -28.77
CA ALA A 37 0.62 -18.83 -27.77
C ALA A 37 1.10 -17.37 -27.80
N PHE A 38 2.41 -17.13 -27.82
CA PHE A 38 2.94 -15.76 -27.84
C PHE A 38 2.56 -15.02 -29.12
N GLU A 39 2.63 -15.68 -30.28
CA GLU A 39 2.26 -15.09 -31.55
C GLU A 39 0.77 -14.72 -31.60
N ARG A 40 -0.12 -15.63 -31.15
CA ARG A 40 -1.56 -15.36 -31.08
C ARG A 40 -1.87 -14.25 -30.09
N PHE A 41 -1.22 -14.24 -28.92
CA PHE A 41 -1.39 -13.18 -27.94
C PHE A 41 -0.99 -11.82 -28.53
N ALA A 42 0.20 -11.73 -29.13
CA ALA A 42 0.72 -10.50 -29.71
C ALA A 42 -0.19 -9.92 -30.79
N ARG A 43 -0.70 -10.74 -31.70
CA ARG A 43 -1.64 -10.28 -32.75
C ARG A 43 -3.02 -9.90 -32.22
N SER A 44 -3.46 -10.50 -31.12
CA SER A 44 -4.74 -10.17 -30.49
C SER A 44 -4.68 -8.89 -29.64
N HIS A 45 -3.50 -8.54 -29.12
CA HIS A 45 -3.27 -7.39 -28.25
C HIS A 45 -2.03 -6.59 -28.69
N PRO A 46 -2.01 -6.05 -29.92
CA PRO A 46 -0.80 -5.47 -30.53
C PRO A 46 -0.22 -4.28 -29.75
N ASP A 47 -1.06 -3.56 -29.00
CA ASP A 47 -0.68 -2.38 -28.23
C ASP A 47 -0.15 -2.71 -26.82
N ASN A 48 -0.24 -3.97 -26.36
CA ASN A 48 0.17 -4.40 -25.01
C ASN A 48 0.61 -5.88 -24.97
N VAL A 49 1.59 -6.21 -25.80
CA VAL A 49 2.31 -7.48 -25.83
C VAL A 49 3.30 -7.58 -24.67
N VAL A 50 2.83 -8.15 -23.56
CA VAL A 50 3.67 -8.54 -22.43
C VAL A 50 3.55 -10.05 -22.20
N LEU A 51 4.65 -10.77 -22.39
CA LEU A 51 4.64 -12.24 -22.53
C LEU A 51 5.13 -12.93 -21.25
N LEU A 52 4.41 -13.97 -20.81
CA LEU A 52 4.78 -14.78 -19.64
C LEU A 52 5.76 -15.89 -20.07
N ILE A 53 7.03 -15.78 -19.67
CA ILE A 53 8.12 -16.57 -20.26
C ILE A 53 8.58 -17.78 -19.43
N ASP A 54 7.97 -18.02 -18.28
CA ASP A 54 8.38 -19.03 -17.31
C ASP A 54 7.42 -20.23 -17.22
N THR A 55 6.57 -20.45 -18.23
CA THR A 55 5.65 -21.60 -18.24
C THR A 55 6.39 -22.95 -18.27
N TYR A 56 7.53 -23.02 -18.97
CA TYR A 56 8.33 -24.23 -19.08
C TYR A 56 9.79 -24.02 -18.70
N ASP A 57 10.44 -23.01 -19.30
CA ASP A 57 11.85 -22.68 -19.09
C ASP A 57 12.10 -21.22 -19.46
N VAL A 58 12.60 -20.43 -18.52
CA VAL A 58 12.76 -18.96 -18.67
C VAL A 58 13.71 -18.62 -19.82
N ALA A 59 14.83 -19.33 -19.93
CA ALA A 59 15.85 -19.05 -20.95
C ALA A 59 15.30 -19.32 -22.36
N ARG A 60 14.57 -20.43 -22.53
CA ARG A 60 13.90 -20.78 -23.77
C ARG A 60 12.77 -19.80 -24.09
N GLY A 61 11.98 -19.40 -23.09
CA GLY A 61 10.94 -18.39 -23.24
C GLY A 61 11.50 -17.05 -23.72
N ALA A 62 12.58 -16.55 -23.11
CA ALA A 62 13.26 -15.32 -23.51
C ALA A 62 13.80 -15.39 -24.96
N ARG A 63 14.40 -16.52 -25.36
CA ARG A 63 14.86 -16.71 -26.75
C ARG A 63 13.70 -16.70 -27.75
N ARG A 64 12.57 -17.31 -27.40
CA ARG A 64 11.35 -17.28 -28.22
C ARG A 64 10.79 -15.87 -28.39
N VAL A 65 10.94 -15.02 -27.37
CA VAL A 65 10.54 -13.61 -27.47
C VAL A 65 11.39 -12.88 -28.51
N VAL A 66 12.70 -13.12 -28.55
CA VAL A 66 13.59 -12.56 -29.58
C VAL A 66 13.16 -13.01 -30.98
N GLU A 67 12.99 -14.32 -31.19
CA GLU A 67 12.52 -14.88 -32.47
C GLU A 67 11.15 -14.31 -32.89
N LEU A 68 10.24 -14.14 -31.93
CA LEU A 68 8.92 -13.59 -32.20
C LEU A 68 8.97 -12.11 -32.58
N ALA A 69 9.78 -11.30 -31.90
CA ALA A 69 9.89 -9.87 -32.18
C ALA A 69 10.38 -9.63 -33.62
N GLU A 70 11.34 -10.43 -34.11
CA GLU A 70 11.77 -10.39 -35.51
C GLU A 70 10.62 -10.70 -36.47
N ARG A 71 9.82 -11.73 -36.18
CA ARG A 71 8.68 -12.14 -37.01
C ARG A 71 7.55 -11.11 -37.03
N LEU A 72 7.37 -10.36 -35.94
CA LEU A 72 6.32 -9.35 -35.80
C LEU A 72 6.71 -7.99 -36.39
N GLN A 73 8.00 -7.77 -36.68
CA GLN A 73 8.51 -6.51 -37.24
C GLN A 73 7.76 -6.05 -38.51
N PRO A 74 7.46 -6.92 -39.51
CA PRO A 74 6.72 -6.51 -40.70
C PRO A 74 5.27 -6.08 -40.41
N GLU A 75 4.68 -6.56 -39.32
CA GLU A 75 3.33 -6.20 -38.86
C GLU A 75 3.34 -4.92 -37.99
N GLY A 76 4.52 -4.40 -37.65
CA GLY A 76 4.68 -3.23 -36.79
C GLY A 76 4.33 -3.49 -35.31
N ILE A 77 4.18 -4.76 -34.91
CA ILE A 77 3.84 -5.14 -33.54
C ILE A 77 5.12 -5.24 -32.72
N GLN A 78 5.18 -4.51 -31.60
CA GLN A 78 6.34 -4.50 -30.70
C GLN A 78 6.07 -5.33 -29.45
N VAL A 79 7.07 -6.06 -28.96
CA VAL A 79 7.00 -6.72 -27.66
C VAL A 79 7.40 -5.72 -26.57
N GLN A 80 6.42 -5.18 -25.83
CA GLN A 80 6.67 -4.15 -24.82
C GLN A 80 7.22 -4.71 -23.50
N GLY A 81 7.12 -6.01 -23.25
CA GLY A 81 7.71 -6.61 -22.06
C GLY A 81 7.61 -8.13 -21.97
N VAL A 82 8.25 -8.66 -20.94
CA VAL A 82 8.14 -10.05 -20.49
C VAL A 82 7.80 -10.08 -19.00
N ARG A 83 7.14 -11.15 -18.55
CA ARG A 83 6.86 -11.40 -17.13
C ARG A 83 7.47 -12.72 -16.68
N ILE A 84 8.06 -12.72 -15.49
CA ILE A 84 8.58 -13.90 -14.78
C ILE A 84 7.86 -14.00 -13.43
N ASP A 85 7.27 -15.15 -13.13
CA ASP A 85 6.40 -15.36 -11.95
C ASP A 85 6.97 -16.39 -10.96
N SER A 86 8.11 -17.02 -11.28
CA SER A 86 8.63 -18.14 -10.50
C SER A 86 10.16 -18.26 -10.55
N GLY A 87 10.68 -19.09 -9.65
CA GLY A 87 12.11 -19.40 -9.52
C GLY A 87 12.93 -18.29 -8.86
N ASP A 88 14.24 -18.31 -9.12
CA ASP A 88 15.16 -17.25 -8.69
C ASP A 88 14.97 -16.02 -9.59
N LEU A 89 14.17 -15.07 -9.13
CA LEU A 89 13.82 -13.87 -9.88
C LEU A 89 15.03 -13.00 -10.24
N VAL A 90 16.07 -12.95 -9.40
CA VAL A 90 17.29 -12.17 -9.69
C VAL A 90 18.06 -12.81 -10.83
N ALA A 91 18.34 -14.12 -10.72
CA ALA A 91 19.08 -14.86 -11.73
C ALA A 91 18.30 -14.88 -13.06
N ASN A 92 16.99 -15.13 -13.00
CA ASN A 92 16.12 -15.16 -14.16
C ASN A 92 16.01 -13.79 -14.85
N ALA A 93 15.91 -12.69 -14.11
CA ALA A 93 15.88 -11.35 -14.68
C ALA A 93 17.20 -11.00 -15.39
N ARG A 94 18.35 -11.30 -14.78
CA ARG A 94 19.67 -11.07 -15.38
C ARG A 94 19.86 -11.87 -16.68
N MET A 95 19.58 -13.16 -16.63
CA MET A 95 19.65 -14.03 -17.81
C MET A 95 18.69 -13.55 -18.92
N THR A 96 17.47 -13.17 -18.55
CA THR A 96 16.49 -12.66 -19.50
C THR A 96 16.97 -11.37 -20.14
N ARG A 97 17.52 -10.43 -19.36
CA ARG A 97 18.08 -9.18 -19.86
C ARG A 97 19.20 -9.41 -20.87
N GLU A 98 20.15 -10.30 -20.55
CA GLU A 98 21.25 -10.68 -21.44
C GLU A 98 20.74 -11.25 -22.78
N ILE A 99 19.75 -12.15 -22.74
CA ILE A 99 19.16 -12.75 -23.94
C ILE A 99 18.43 -11.70 -24.79
N LEU A 100 17.62 -10.84 -24.16
CA LEU A 100 16.88 -9.79 -24.85
C LEU A 100 17.83 -8.76 -25.49
N ASP A 101 18.89 -8.36 -24.78
CA ASP A 101 19.86 -7.39 -25.29
C ASP A 101 20.67 -7.96 -26.45
N ALA A 102 21.08 -9.23 -26.38
CA ALA A 102 21.72 -9.93 -27.49
C ALA A 102 20.81 -10.02 -28.73
N GLY A 103 19.49 -10.09 -28.52
CA GLY A 103 18.47 -10.03 -29.56
C GLY A 103 18.06 -8.61 -30.00
N GLY A 104 18.73 -7.56 -29.51
CA GLY A 104 18.42 -6.17 -29.84
C GLY A 104 17.18 -5.59 -29.16
N LEU A 105 16.56 -6.31 -28.22
CA LEU A 105 15.34 -5.92 -27.49
C LEU A 105 15.64 -5.13 -26.21
N THR A 106 16.54 -4.14 -26.31
CA THR A 106 17.07 -3.38 -25.16
C THR A 106 16.03 -2.52 -24.43
N SER A 107 14.90 -2.22 -25.07
CA SER A 107 13.78 -1.46 -24.49
C SER A 107 12.64 -2.34 -23.96
N THR A 108 12.67 -3.66 -24.19
CA THR A 108 11.64 -4.58 -23.71
C THR A 108 11.73 -4.71 -22.19
N ARG A 109 10.64 -4.39 -21.50
CA ARG A 109 10.59 -4.37 -20.03
C ARG A 109 10.58 -5.77 -19.42
N ILE A 110 11.16 -5.92 -18.23
CA ILE A 110 11.10 -7.15 -17.43
C ILE A 110 10.24 -6.90 -16.20
N LEU A 111 9.08 -7.55 -16.15
CA LEU A 111 8.18 -7.52 -15.01
C LEU A 111 8.35 -8.80 -14.19
N VAL A 112 8.26 -8.70 -12.86
CA VAL A 112 8.26 -9.88 -11.99
C VAL A 112 7.01 -9.95 -11.12
N SER A 113 6.55 -11.15 -10.83
CA SER A 113 5.48 -11.43 -9.88
C SER A 113 5.79 -12.71 -9.09
N GLY A 114 4.87 -13.13 -8.23
CA GLY A 114 4.96 -14.43 -7.56
C GLY A 114 5.47 -14.35 -6.13
N GLY A 115 4.53 -14.31 -5.18
CA GLY A 115 4.82 -14.33 -3.74
C GLY A 115 5.69 -13.17 -3.25
N LEU A 116 5.56 -11.99 -3.87
CA LEU A 116 6.32 -10.80 -3.48
C LEU A 116 5.67 -10.11 -2.27
N ASP A 117 6.52 -9.58 -1.40
CA ASP A 117 6.22 -8.62 -0.34
C ASP A 117 7.30 -7.52 -0.38
N GLU A 118 7.23 -6.55 0.53
CA GLU A 118 8.18 -5.44 0.63
C GLU A 118 9.63 -5.88 0.87
N TYR A 119 9.85 -6.98 1.59
CA TYR A 119 11.18 -7.50 1.91
C TYR A 119 11.82 -8.15 0.68
N ARG A 120 11.07 -9.00 -0.03
CA ARG A 120 11.54 -9.59 -1.30
C ARG A 120 11.75 -8.51 -2.37
N ILE A 121 10.93 -7.47 -2.39
CA ILE A 121 11.17 -6.32 -3.29
C ILE A 121 12.45 -5.59 -2.91
N ALA A 122 12.71 -5.36 -1.63
CA ALA A 122 13.96 -4.76 -1.16
C ALA A 122 15.18 -5.60 -1.55
N ASP A 123 15.10 -6.92 -1.43
CA ASP A 123 16.16 -7.86 -1.85
C ASP A 123 16.43 -7.77 -3.36
N LEU A 124 15.38 -7.73 -4.20
CA LEU A 124 15.52 -7.56 -5.65
C LEU A 124 16.22 -6.25 -6.01
N VAL A 125 15.86 -5.15 -5.35
CA VAL A 125 16.47 -3.84 -5.55
C VAL A 125 17.93 -3.84 -5.08
N ALA A 126 18.21 -4.40 -3.90
CA ALA A 126 19.57 -4.48 -3.35
C ALA A 126 20.50 -5.35 -4.21
N ALA A 127 19.97 -6.43 -4.80
CA ALA A 127 20.69 -7.28 -5.74
C ALA A 127 20.91 -6.63 -7.12
N GLY A 128 20.35 -5.44 -7.37
CA GLY A 128 20.41 -4.75 -8.65
C GLY A 128 19.77 -5.59 -9.77
N ALA A 129 18.66 -6.28 -9.49
CA ALA A 129 17.95 -7.04 -10.49
C ALA A 129 17.46 -6.12 -11.63
N PRO A 130 17.68 -6.47 -12.92
CA PRO A 130 17.25 -5.64 -14.04
C PRO A 130 15.75 -5.83 -14.30
N ILE A 131 14.92 -5.27 -13.41
CA ILE A 131 13.46 -5.33 -13.46
C ILE A 131 12.87 -3.92 -13.59
N ASP A 132 11.77 -3.82 -14.34
CA ASP A 132 11.08 -2.55 -14.64
C ASP A 132 9.75 -2.42 -13.89
N GLY A 133 9.29 -3.50 -13.24
CA GLY A 133 8.06 -3.47 -12.45
C GLY A 133 7.79 -4.76 -11.69
N VAL A 134 6.97 -4.64 -10.65
CA VAL A 134 6.57 -5.73 -9.76
C VAL A 134 5.06 -5.86 -9.70
N GLY A 135 4.56 -7.09 -9.75
CA GLY A 135 3.18 -7.45 -9.46
C GLY A 135 3.09 -8.07 -8.07
N VAL A 136 2.35 -7.44 -7.17
CA VAL A 136 2.12 -7.93 -5.80
C VAL A 136 0.65 -8.26 -5.65
N GLY A 137 0.37 -9.47 -5.15
CA GLY A 137 -1.00 -9.97 -4.96
C GLY A 137 -1.27 -10.24 -3.49
N SER A 138 -1.31 -11.52 -3.12
CA SER A 138 -1.75 -12.03 -1.82
C SER A 138 -1.21 -11.27 -0.60
N SER A 139 0.09 -10.97 -0.55
CA SER A 139 0.69 -10.27 0.60
C SER A 139 0.04 -8.90 0.86
N VAL A 140 -0.24 -8.13 -0.20
CA VAL A 140 -0.92 -6.83 -0.10
C VAL A 140 -2.42 -6.97 0.08
N ASP A 141 -3.05 -7.88 -0.66
CA ASP A 141 -4.52 -8.04 -0.61
C ASP A 141 -5.01 -8.54 0.75
N THR A 142 -4.16 -9.26 1.48
CA THR A 142 -4.53 -9.89 2.76
C THR A 142 -3.85 -9.26 3.97
N SER A 143 -2.90 -8.33 3.78
CA SER A 143 -1.98 -7.89 4.84
C SER A 143 -1.39 -9.10 5.57
N ALA A 144 -0.69 -9.96 4.82
CA ALA A 144 -0.41 -11.34 5.23
C ALA A 144 0.33 -11.49 6.57
N ASP A 145 1.14 -10.50 6.93
CA ASP A 145 1.91 -10.40 8.17
C ASP A 145 1.05 -9.93 9.37
N VAL A 146 0.20 -8.92 9.15
CA VAL A 146 -0.71 -8.34 10.16
C VAL A 146 -2.11 -8.16 9.56
N PRO A 147 -2.93 -9.23 9.48
CA PRO A 147 -4.17 -9.25 8.68
C PRO A 147 -5.35 -8.50 9.32
N PHE A 148 -5.15 -7.88 10.47
CA PHE A 148 -6.18 -7.09 11.15
C PHE A 148 -5.55 -5.93 11.91
N LEU A 149 -6.30 -4.83 11.98
CA LEU A 149 -6.02 -3.72 12.87
C LEU A 149 -6.87 -3.88 14.13
N ASP A 150 -6.25 -3.88 15.32
CA ASP A 150 -6.97 -3.92 16.60
C ASP A 150 -7.67 -2.57 16.88
N SER A 151 -8.83 -2.38 16.27
CA SER A 151 -9.66 -1.19 16.37
C SER A 151 -10.90 -1.44 17.21
N ALA A 152 -11.24 -0.50 18.09
CA ALA A 152 -12.41 -0.60 18.96
C ALA A 152 -13.26 0.68 18.92
N TYR A 153 -14.58 0.51 18.93
CA TYR A 153 -15.53 1.60 19.16
C TYR A 153 -15.89 1.67 20.65
N LYS A 154 -15.65 2.83 21.29
CA LYS A 154 -15.87 3.01 22.72
C LYS A 154 -16.59 4.31 23.04
N LEU A 155 -17.49 4.24 24.02
CA LEU A 155 -18.19 5.40 24.56
C LEU A 155 -17.27 6.19 25.51
N HIS A 156 -16.96 7.43 25.15
CA HIS A 156 -16.13 8.32 25.97
C HIS A 156 -16.90 9.51 26.56
N GLN A 157 -18.14 9.76 26.13
CA GLN A 157 -19.01 10.79 26.69
C GLN A 157 -20.48 10.45 26.44
N TYR A 158 -21.33 10.68 27.44
CA TYR A 158 -22.77 10.47 27.36
C TYR A 158 -23.52 11.57 28.12
N GLU A 159 -24.51 12.21 27.49
CA GLU A 159 -25.27 13.32 28.07
C GLU A 159 -24.39 14.43 28.66
N GLY A 160 -23.36 14.85 27.91
CA GLY A 160 -22.41 15.86 28.38
C GLY A 160 -21.41 15.37 29.44
N LYS A 161 -21.55 14.14 29.95
CA LYS A 161 -20.70 13.59 31.01
C LYS A 161 -19.62 12.67 30.44
N PRO A 162 -18.33 12.91 30.73
CA PRO A 162 -17.25 12.01 30.35
C PRO A 162 -17.45 10.58 30.90
N ARG A 163 -17.01 9.59 30.12
CA ARG A 163 -17.07 8.15 30.40
C ARG A 163 -15.72 7.53 30.10
N GLY A 164 -15.32 6.56 30.91
CA GLY A 164 -14.11 5.77 30.71
C GLY A 164 -14.25 4.43 31.41
N LYS A 165 -13.71 3.37 30.80
CA LYS A 165 -13.54 2.10 31.50
C LYS A 165 -12.33 2.22 32.42
N HIS A 166 -12.54 1.86 33.68
CA HIS A 166 -11.50 1.77 34.70
C HIS A 166 -11.45 0.31 35.15
N ALA A 167 -10.64 -0.51 34.47
CA ALA A 167 -10.33 -1.86 34.91
C ALA A 167 -8.84 -1.92 35.26
N GLU A 168 -8.45 -2.83 36.17
CA GLU A 168 -7.04 -3.03 36.50
C GLU A 168 -6.20 -3.22 35.22
N GLY A 169 -5.18 -2.37 35.06
CA GLY A 169 -4.26 -2.39 33.92
C GLY A 169 -4.71 -1.68 32.63
N LYS A 170 -5.97 -1.24 32.48
CA LYS A 170 -6.43 -0.51 31.28
C LYS A 170 -7.36 0.65 31.65
N THR A 171 -6.85 1.87 31.48
CA THR A 171 -7.64 3.10 31.63
C THR A 171 -7.89 3.73 30.28
N ASP A 172 -9.15 3.75 29.85
CA ASP A 172 -9.56 4.47 28.64
C ASP A 172 -9.45 5.99 28.84
N LEU A 173 -9.21 6.74 27.75
CA LEU A 173 -9.14 8.21 27.78
C LEU A 173 -10.55 8.81 27.68
N PRO A 174 -11.08 9.48 28.72
CA PRO A 174 -12.45 9.97 28.72
C PRO A 174 -12.66 11.22 27.88
N GLY A 175 -13.93 11.59 27.68
CA GLY A 175 -14.34 12.84 27.05
C GLY A 175 -14.25 12.84 25.53
N ARG A 176 -14.80 13.91 24.94
CA ARG A 176 -14.59 14.28 23.54
C ARG A 176 -13.14 14.75 23.35
N LYS A 177 -12.48 14.23 22.32
CA LYS A 177 -11.05 14.45 22.09
C LYS A 177 -10.76 14.96 20.68
N GLN A 178 -9.60 15.56 20.52
CA GLN A 178 -8.96 15.89 19.25
C GLN A 178 -7.55 15.29 19.21
N VAL A 179 -7.03 15.05 18.01
CA VAL A 179 -5.61 14.73 17.77
C VAL A 179 -4.98 15.95 17.10
N VAL A 180 -3.95 16.51 17.70
CA VAL A 180 -3.19 17.65 17.16
C VAL A 180 -1.79 17.19 16.78
N ARG A 181 -1.44 17.34 15.51
CA ARG A 181 -0.13 16.98 14.97
C ARG A 181 0.81 18.16 15.02
N GLN A 182 2.03 17.92 15.50
CA GLN A 182 3.10 18.88 15.49
C GLN A 182 4.22 18.45 14.55
N VAL A 183 4.79 19.45 13.87
CA VAL A 183 5.94 19.30 12.99
C VAL A 183 7.14 20.00 13.63
N ASP A 184 8.34 19.52 13.33
CA ASP A 184 9.57 20.21 13.70
C ASP A 184 9.81 21.44 12.79
N PRO A 185 10.81 22.29 13.10
CA PRO A 185 11.14 23.45 12.27
C PRO A 185 11.55 23.11 10.82
N ASN A 186 11.89 21.85 10.53
CA ASN A 186 12.23 21.36 9.20
C ASN A 186 10.99 20.82 8.44
N GLY A 187 9.80 20.86 9.05
CA GLY A 187 8.55 20.36 8.47
C GLY A 187 8.35 18.85 8.58
N SER A 188 9.20 18.13 9.33
CA SER A 188 9.04 16.70 9.59
C SER A 188 8.06 16.45 10.74
N LEU A 189 7.33 15.34 10.71
CA LEU A 189 6.42 14.99 11.79
C LEU A 189 7.21 14.77 13.09
N SER A 190 6.81 15.46 14.16
CA SER A 190 7.49 15.41 15.45
C SER A 190 6.73 14.57 16.47
N ARG A 191 5.43 14.85 16.66
CA ARG A 191 4.56 14.13 17.60
C ARG A 191 3.08 14.41 17.34
N ASP A 192 2.23 13.52 17.82
CA ASP A 192 0.80 13.77 17.95
C ASP A 192 0.43 13.98 19.43
N ILE A 193 -0.49 14.92 19.69
CA ILE A 193 -1.01 15.23 21.02
C ILE A 193 -2.49 14.91 21.04
N LEU A 194 -2.90 14.02 21.95
CA LEU A 194 -4.31 13.76 22.26
C LEU A 194 -4.77 14.78 23.31
N CYS A 195 -5.74 15.60 22.95
CA CYS A 195 -6.26 16.67 23.81
C CYS A 195 -7.78 16.63 23.89
N LEU A 196 -8.37 17.41 24.80
CA LEU A 196 -9.82 17.60 24.80
C LEU A 196 -10.25 18.35 23.52
N ALA A 197 -11.46 18.07 23.04
CA ALA A 197 -11.92 18.61 21.74
C ALA A 197 -12.03 20.15 21.71
N ASP A 198 -12.16 20.76 22.88
CA ASP A 198 -12.30 22.19 23.15
C ASP A 198 -11.00 22.83 23.70
N GLU A 199 -9.93 22.05 23.83
CA GLU A 199 -8.63 22.53 24.28
C GLU A 199 -7.83 23.15 23.12
N SER A 200 -7.23 24.30 23.38
CA SER A 200 -6.34 24.98 22.42
C SER A 200 -4.92 24.43 22.56
N VAL A 201 -4.49 23.62 21.60
CA VAL A 201 -3.14 23.06 21.52
C VAL A 201 -2.50 23.50 20.20
N GLU A 202 -1.24 23.95 20.26
CA GLU A 202 -0.49 24.35 19.08
C GLU A 202 -0.27 23.17 18.12
N GLY A 203 -0.53 23.37 16.84
CA GLY A 203 -0.33 22.37 15.78
C GLY A 203 -1.54 22.26 14.84
N THR A 204 -1.57 21.17 14.09
CA THR A 204 -2.63 20.90 13.11
C THR A 204 -3.63 19.88 13.66
N ALA A 205 -4.89 20.28 13.83
CA ALA A 205 -5.96 19.36 14.18
C ALA A 205 -6.23 18.34 13.06
N LEU A 206 -6.23 17.05 13.40
CA LEU A 206 -6.36 15.96 12.43
C LEU A 206 -7.79 15.50 12.22
N LEU A 207 -8.61 15.46 13.28
CA LEU A 207 -10.03 15.09 13.15
C LEU A 207 -10.80 16.28 12.59
N LYS A 208 -11.39 16.08 11.42
CA LYS A 208 -12.25 17.05 10.73
C LYS A 208 -13.70 16.59 10.78
N PRO A 209 -14.67 17.50 10.95
CA PRO A 209 -16.08 17.14 10.84
C PRO A 209 -16.37 16.67 9.41
N VAL A 210 -16.99 15.51 9.26
CA VAL A 210 -17.38 14.94 7.95
C VAL A 210 -18.89 14.84 7.78
N MET A 211 -19.64 14.90 8.88
CA MET A 211 -21.09 14.85 8.94
C MET A 211 -21.60 15.81 10.01
N ASP A 212 -22.74 16.44 9.77
CA ASP A 212 -23.48 17.26 10.73
C ASP A 212 -24.98 17.05 10.55
N GLY A 213 -25.71 16.87 11.66
CA GLY A 213 -27.15 16.61 11.65
C GLY A 213 -27.58 15.42 10.77
N GLY A 214 -26.74 14.40 10.63
CA GLY A 214 -26.98 13.24 9.75
C GLY A 214 -26.71 13.47 8.27
N ASN A 215 -26.25 14.66 7.88
CA ASN A 215 -25.90 15.00 6.50
C ASN A 215 -24.39 15.03 6.34
N ARG A 216 -23.88 14.51 5.22
CA ARG A 216 -22.46 14.67 4.85
C ARG A 216 -22.17 16.14 4.56
N LEU A 217 -21.09 16.65 5.14
CA LEU A 217 -20.67 18.02 4.86
C LEU A 217 -20.14 18.14 3.42
N PRO A 218 -20.37 19.28 2.73
CA PRO A 218 -19.83 19.50 1.39
C PRO A 218 -18.30 19.57 1.42
N GLY A 219 -17.65 19.15 0.33
CA GLY A 219 -16.18 19.25 0.17
C GLY A 219 -15.36 18.21 0.95
N ILE A 220 -16.01 17.22 1.59
CA ILE A 220 -15.32 16.11 2.26
C ILE A 220 -14.85 15.04 1.26
N ASP A 221 -15.53 14.93 0.11
CA ASP A 221 -15.05 14.07 -0.98
C ASP A 221 -14.06 14.82 -1.84
N GLU A 222 -12.80 14.45 -1.72
CA GLU A 222 -11.72 14.97 -2.53
C GLU A 222 -11.31 14.00 -3.65
N GLY A 223 -11.96 12.84 -3.73
CA GLY A 223 -11.66 11.79 -4.69
C GLY A 223 -10.32 11.09 -4.43
N LEU A 224 -10.08 10.04 -5.21
CA LEU A 224 -8.93 9.16 -5.02
C LEU A 224 -7.59 9.81 -5.39
N SER A 225 -7.58 10.69 -6.39
CA SER A 225 -6.36 11.39 -6.80
C SER A 225 -5.84 12.30 -5.68
N ALA A 226 -6.72 13.11 -5.09
CA ALA A 226 -6.33 13.92 -3.94
C ALA A 226 -5.91 13.04 -2.76
N ALA A 227 -6.63 11.93 -2.49
CA ALA A 227 -6.25 10.99 -1.43
C ALA A 227 -4.86 10.38 -1.61
N ARG A 228 -4.50 10.06 -2.85
CA ARG A 228 -3.15 9.61 -3.21
C ARG A 228 -2.12 10.72 -2.97
N GLN A 229 -2.41 11.94 -3.38
CA GLN A 229 -1.51 13.07 -3.22
C GLN A 229 -1.25 13.37 -1.73
N ARG A 230 -2.30 13.48 -0.91
CA ARG A 230 -2.15 13.69 0.54
C ARG A 230 -1.37 12.56 1.21
N CYS A 231 -1.59 11.31 0.79
CA CYS A 231 -0.82 10.17 1.30
C CYS A 231 0.67 10.32 0.98
N ALA A 232 1.02 10.67 -0.26
CA ALA A 232 2.41 10.87 -0.68
C ALA A 232 3.08 12.02 0.10
N GLU A 233 2.38 13.14 0.24
CA GLU A 233 2.85 14.30 1.02
C GLU A 233 3.04 13.94 2.50
N SER A 234 2.10 13.20 3.09
CA SER A 234 2.17 12.77 4.49
C SER A 234 3.33 11.79 4.72
N VAL A 235 3.54 10.83 3.82
CA VAL A 235 4.67 9.90 3.88
C VAL A 235 6.00 10.63 3.72
N ALA A 236 6.08 11.65 2.87
CA ALA A 236 7.29 12.44 2.68
C ALA A 236 7.69 13.24 3.94
N GLN A 237 6.72 13.62 4.78
CA GLN A 237 6.95 14.30 6.05
C GLN A 237 7.38 13.36 7.19
N LEU A 238 7.32 12.04 7.00
CA LEU A 238 7.73 11.10 8.03
C LEU A 238 9.25 11.14 8.24
N PRO A 239 9.72 11.21 9.50
CA PRO A 239 11.12 10.98 9.82
C PRO A 239 11.64 9.69 9.18
N THR A 240 12.90 9.70 8.73
CA THR A 240 13.52 8.53 8.07
C THR A 240 13.43 7.26 8.91
N ALA A 241 13.50 7.36 10.23
CA ALA A 241 13.34 6.21 11.13
C ALA A 241 11.97 5.52 11.01
N LEU A 242 10.89 6.26 10.74
CA LEU A 242 9.54 5.73 10.57
C LEU A 242 9.30 5.14 9.16
N ARG A 243 10.22 5.35 8.23
CA ARG A 243 10.14 4.89 6.83
C ARG A 243 10.98 3.64 6.57
N ARG A 244 11.60 3.07 7.61
CA ARG A 244 12.39 1.84 7.49
C ARG A 244 11.45 0.63 7.42
N LEU A 245 11.86 -0.38 6.67
CA LEU A 245 11.19 -1.68 6.62
C LEU A 245 11.50 -2.49 7.88
N ASP A 246 12.78 -2.52 8.26
CA ASP A 246 13.25 -3.19 9.47
C ASP A 246 13.30 -2.23 10.65
N GLU A 247 12.77 -2.67 11.79
CA GLU A 247 12.78 -1.95 13.07
C GLU A 247 12.39 -0.47 12.91
N PRO A 248 11.16 -0.17 12.43
CA PRO A 248 10.71 1.21 12.30
C PRO A 248 10.72 1.88 13.67
N GLY A 249 11.07 3.16 13.71
CA GLY A 249 11.01 3.94 14.94
C GLY A 249 9.56 4.13 15.42
N ASP A 250 9.42 4.69 16.62
CA ASP A 250 8.12 5.06 17.18
C ASP A 250 7.76 6.52 16.85
N HIS A 251 6.50 6.74 16.47
CA HIS A 251 5.95 8.10 16.39
C HIS A 251 5.42 8.52 17.78
N PRO A 252 5.96 9.57 18.41
CA PRO A 252 5.54 9.95 19.75
C PRO A 252 4.06 10.40 19.78
N VAL A 253 3.29 9.80 20.69
CA VAL A 253 1.92 10.23 21.01
C VAL A 253 1.85 10.59 22.49
N THR A 254 1.45 11.82 22.78
CA THR A 254 1.38 12.36 24.15
C THR A 254 -0.03 12.83 24.49
N LEU A 255 -0.31 13.02 25.79
CA LEU A 255 -1.60 13.53 26.27
C LEU A 255 -1.44 14.98 26.72
N SER A 256 -2.43 15.81 26.48
CA SER A 256 -2.48 17.16 27.04
C SER A 256 -2.73 17.14 28.56
N GLU A 257 -2.35 18.22 29.25
CA GLU A 257 -2.60 18.39 30.68
C GLU A 257 -4.10 18.31 31.01
N GLY A 258 -4.96 18.93 30.19
CA GLY A 258 -6.41 18.89 30.37
C GLY A 258 -6.99 17.48 30.30
N LEU A 259 -6.51 16.67 29.35
CA LEU A 259 -6.96 15.29 29.20
C LEU A 259 -6.45 14.39 30.35
N ILE A 260 -5.22 14.61 30.82
CA ILE A 260 -4.66 13.92 31.99
C ILE A 260 -5.50 14.23 33.23
N ALA A 261 -5.78 15.51 33.50
CA ALA A 261 -6.57 15.94 34.66
C ALA A 261 -7.99 15.37 34.64
N LEU A 262 -8.64 15.33 33.47
CA LEU A 262 -9.97 14.72 33.33
C LEU A 262 -9.94 13.22 33.64
N ARG A 263 -8.92 12.50 33.14
CA ARG A 263 -8.74 11.07 33.41
C ARG A 263 -8.58 10.81 34.91
N GLU A 264 -7.71 11.55 35.58
CA GLU A 264 -7.45 11.40 37.01
C GLU A 264 -8.69 11.68 37.86
N THR A 265 -9.45 12.73 37.50
CA THR A 265 -10.70 13.08 38.17
C THR A 265 -11.73 11.94 38.11
N LEU A 266 -11.85 11.25 36.96
CA LEU A 266 -12.78 10.11 36.85
C LEU A 266 -12.30 8.87 37.61
N ILE A 267 -11.00 8.58 37.61
CA ILE A 267 -10.43 7.49 38.40
C ILE A 267 -10.72 7.72 39.89
N ALA A 268 -10.47 8.94 40.39
CA ALA A 268 -10.71 9.30 41.78
C ALA A 268 -12.19 9.11 42.16
N ARG A 269 -13.12 9.59 41.32
CA ARG A 269 -14.57 9.45 41.54
C ARG A 269 -15.03 7.99 41.61
N THR A 270 -14.47 7.13 40.76
CA THR A 270 -14.84 5.71 40.72
C THR A 270 -14.37 5.00 42.00
N ARG A 271 -13.13 5.27 42.44
CA ARG A 271 -12.60 4.72 43.70
C ARG A 271 -13.41 5.15 44.93
N THR A 272 -13.85 6.40 44.98
CA THR A 272 -14.71 6.89 46.07
C THR A 272 -16.14 6.30 46.03
N ALA A 273 -16.63 5.91 44.85
CA ALA A 273 -17.96 5.32 44.71
C ALA A 273 -17.98 3.83 45.09
N ASP A 274 -16.87 3.11 44.89
CA ASP A 274 -16.72 1.70 45.30
C ASP A 274 -16.34 1.53 46.79
N HIS A 275 -15.97 2.62 47.47
CA HIS A 275 -15.76 2.71 48.91
C HIS A 275 -16.51 3.90 49.53
N PRO A 276 -17.84 3.87 49.58
CA PRO A 276 -18.58 4.81 50.41
C PRO A 276 -18.35 4.39 51.86
N ASP A 277 -17.66 5.23 52.63
CA ASP A 277 -17.39 5.14 54.08
C ASP A 277 -18.00 3.94 54.84
N HIS A 278 -17.09 3.08 55.34
CA HIS A 278 -17.31 2.28 56.54
C HIS A 278 -17.31 3.16 57.79
#